data_AF-A0A0U3S6N6-F1
#
_entry.id   AF-A0A0U3S6N6-F1
#
_cell.length_a   1.000
_cell.length_b   1.000
_cell.length_c   1.000
_cell.angle_alpha   90.00
_cell.angle_beta   90.00
_cell.angle_gamma   90.00
#
_symmetry.space_group_name_H-M   'P 1'
#
loop_
_entity.id
_entity.type
_entity.pdbx_description
1 polymer ?
#
loop_
_entity_poly.entity_id
_entity_poly.type
_entity_poly.pdbx_seq_one_letter_code
_entity_poly.pdbx_strand_id
1 'polypeptide(L)' 'MREIFNREGIFVEYKEKIVELENGDKLTHRQESPTELWWLLKEAIKGKKVKIIVYEIEE' A
#
# COMPACT_ATOMS: atom_id res chain seq x y z
N MET A 1 3.94 25.92 -6.12
CA MET A 1 3.68 25.00 -4.99
C MET A 1 5.01 24.39 -4.58
N ARG A 2 5.31 24.30 -3.28
CA ARG A 2 6.54 23.65 -2.81
C ARG A 2 6.29 22.16 -2.71
N GLU A 3 7.13 21.37 -3.37
CA GLU A 3 7.12 19.91 -3.27
C GLU A 3 7.74 19.49 -1.94
N ILE A 4 7.05 18.60 -1.22
CA ILE A 4 7.45 18.15 0.12
C ILE A 4 7.67 16.64 0.21
N PHE A 5 7.24 15.89 -0.82
CA PHE A 5 7.36 14.44 -0.89
C PHE A 5 7.25 14.00 -2.35
N ASN A 6 8.25 13.26 -2.85
CA ASN A 6 8.26 12.64 -4.16
C ASN A 6 9.08 11.36 -4.10
N ARG A 7 8.38 10.23 -4.28
CA ARG A 7 8.93 8.89 -4.34
C ARG A 7 7.96 8.02 -5.11
N GLU A 8 8.50 6.99 -5.73
CA GLU A 8 7.74 5.97 -6.43
C GLU A 8 7.95 4.61 -5.75
N GLY A 9 6.95 3.74 -5.84
CA GLY A 9 7.01 2.39 -5.33
C GLY A 9 5.65 1.91 -4.82
N ILE A 10 5.68 0.73 -4.21
CA ILE A 10 4.49 0.05 -3.69
C ILE A 10 4.12 0.67 -2.33
N PHE A 11 2.89 1.16 -2.21
CA PHE A 11 2.36 1.69 -0.94
C PHE A 11 1.75 0.60 -0.04
N VAL A 12 1.23 -0.46 -0.64
CA VAL A 12 0.60 -1.59 0.06
C VAL A 12 1.07 -2.88 -0.58
N GLU A 13 1.66 -3.76 0.21
CA GLU A 13 1.94 -5.13 -0.20
C GLU A 13 0.68 -5.98 -0.09
N TYR A 14 0.40 -6.74 -1.14
CA TYR A 14 -0.70 -7.69 -1.19
C TYR A 14 -0.17 -9.12 -1.19
N LYS A 15 -0.65 -9.95 -0.26
CA LYS A 15 -0.33 -11.38 -0.18
C LYS A 15 -1.61 -12.19 -0.22
N GLU A 16 -1.68 -13.09 -1.19
CA GLU A 16 -2.73 -14.11 -1.28
C GLU A 16 -2.18 -15.47 -0.87
N LYS A 17 -2.91 -16.16 0.00
CA LYS A 17 -2.61 -17.54 0.39
C LYS A 17 -3.86 -18.38 0.27
N ILE A 18 -3.80 -19.46 -0.50
CA ILE A 18 -4.86 -20.46 -0.54
C ILE A 18 -4.65 -21.40 0.65
N VAL A 19 -5.70 -21.55 1.46
CA VAL A 19 -5.73 -22.45 2.61
C VAL A 19 -6.74 -23.55 2.31
N GLU A 20 -6.32 -24.80 2.41
CA GLU A 20 -7.21 -25.95 2.34
C GLU A 20 -7.75 -26.24 3.74
N LEU A 21 -9.08 -26.35 3.85
CA LEU A 21 -9.78 -26.69 5.09
C LEU A 21 -9.91 -28.21 5.21
N GLU A 22 -10.14 -28.73 6.41
CA GLU A 22 -10.23 -30.17 6.67
C GLU A 22 -11.35 -30.87 5.88
N ASN A 23 -12.38 -30.12 5.45
CA ASN A 23 -13.49 -30.60 4.63
C ASN A 23 -13.19 -30.59 3.11
N GLY A 24 -11.98 -30.22 2.69
CA GLY A 24 -11.54 -30.18 1.29
C GLY A 24 -11.82 -28.86 0.57
N ASP A 25 -12.45 -27.88 1.24
CA ASP A 25 -12.71 -26.57 0.67
C ASP A 25 -11.45 -25.70 0.62
N LYS A 26 -11.39 -24.79 -0.36
CA LYS A 26 -10.30 -23.82 -0.53
C LYS A 26 -10.75 -22.43 -0.16
N LEU A 27 -10.03 -21.79 0.77
CA LEU A 27 -10.26 -20.41 1.18
C LEU A 27 -9.08 -19.53 0.75
N THR A 28 -9.36 -18.46 0.02
CA THR A 28 -8.35 -17.46 -0.35
C THR A 28 -8.22 -16.45 0.78
N HIS A 29 -7.13 -16.54 1.52
CA HIS A 29 -6.77 -15.54 2.53
C HIS A 29 -6.02 -14.39 1.86
N ARG A 30 -6.58 -13.19 1.97
CA ARG A 30 -6.02 -11.95 1.42
C ARG A 30 -5.48 -11.11 2.57
N GLN A 31 -4.22 -10.74 2.50
CA GLN A 31 -3.57 -9.87 3.48
C GLN A 31 -2.98 -8.66 2.78
N GLU A 32 -3.35 -7.48 3.26
CA GLU A 32 -2.75 -6.21 2.86
C GLU A 32 -1.86 -5.70 3.99
N SER A 33 -0.66 -5.22 3.66
CA SER A 33 0.26 -4.65 4.63
C SER A 33 0.84 -3.33 4.11
N PRO A 34 0.73 -2.22 4.87
CA PRO A 34 1.32 -0.96 4.45
C PRO A 34 2.84 -1.07 4.40
N THR A 35 3.44 -0.56 3.34
CA THR A 35 4.90 -0.54 3.18
C THR A 35 5.53 0.65 3.91
N GLU A 36 6.86 0.68 3.95
CA GLU A 36 7.61 1.85 4.45
C GLU A 36 7.24 3.14 3.70
N LEU A 37 6.99 3.05 2.39
CA LEU A 37 6.64 4.20 1.56
C LEU A 37 5.35 4.89 2.05
N TRP A 38 4.36 4.10 2.46
CA TRP A 38 3.14 4.61 3.07
C TRP A 38 3.41 5.39 4.37
N TRP A 39 4.26 4.85 5.24
CA TRP A 39 4.61 5.52 6.49
C TRP A 39 5.39 6.82 6.26
N LEU A 40 6.32 6.83 5.31
CA LEU A 40 7.08 8.03 4.94
C LEU A 40 6.16 9.12 4.38
N LEU A 41 5.21 8.77 3.50
CA LEU A 41 4.22 9.72 3.01
C LEU A 41 3.38 10.27 4.17
N LYS A 42 2.87 9.40 5.05
CA LYS A 42 2.04 9.77 6.20
C LYS A 42 2.73 10.78 7.12
N GLU A 43 3.99 10.52 7.48
CA GLU A 43 4.77 11.44 8.31
C GLU A 43 5.09 12.74 7.57
N ALA A 44 5.36 12.70 6.26
CA ALA A 44 5.62 13.90 5.47
C ALA A 44 4.44 14.87 5.40
N ILE A 45 3.20 14.36 5.37
CA ILE A 45 1.97 15.17 5.24
C ILE A 45 1.31 15.52 6.58
N LYS A 46 1.74 14.91 7.68
CA LYS A 46 1.14 15.06 9.02
C LYS A 46 1.06 16.53 9.44
N GLY A 47 -0.15 16.98 9.79
CA GLY A 47 -0.40 18.35 10.23
C GLY A 47 -0.31 19.42 9.14
N LYS A 48 -0.19 19.05 7.85
CA LYS A 48 -0.10 19.97 6.72
C LYS A 48 -1.35 19.88 5.84
N LYS A 49 -1.79 21.02 5.30
CA LYS A 49 -2.78 21.05 4.22
C LYS A 49 -2.06 20.85 2.89
N VAL A 50 -2.25 19.69 2.27
CA VAL A 50 -1.51 19.27 1.07
C VAL A 50 -2.47 18.87 -0.06
N LYS A 51 -1.98 18.91 -1.30
CA LYS A 51 -2.62 18.26 -2.45
C LYS A 51 -1.75 17.07 -2.83
N ILE A 52 -2.33 15.87 -2.86
CA ILE A 52 -1.64 14.65 -3.27
C ILE A 52 -1.99 14.39 -4.74
N ILE A 53 -0.98 14.09 -5.56
CA ILE A 53 -1.12 13.68 -6.95
C ILE A 53 -0.42 12.33 -7.05
N VAL A 54 -1.14 11.31 -7.50
CA VAL A 54 -0.64 9.93 -7.62
C VAL A 54 -0.66 9.57 -9.10
N TYR A 55 0.40 8.93 -9.58
CA TYR A 55 0.49 8.37 -10.91
C TYR A 55 0.60 6.85 -10.78
N GLU A 56 -0.13 6.12 -11.62
CA GLU A 56 0.13 4.70 -11.82
C GLU A 56 1.43 4.57 -12.62
N ILE A 57 2.33 3.75 -12.11
CA ILE A 57 3.55 3.39 -12.82
C ILE A 57 3.18 2.08 -13.55
N GLU A 58 3.27 2.08 -14.87
CA GLU A 58 3.07 0.85 -15.66
C GLU A 58 4.16 -0.19 -15.27
N GLU A 59 3.79 -1.47 -15.21
CA GLU A 59 4.72 -2.60 -14.99
C GLU A 59 5.67 -2.84 -16.17
#